data_AF-A0A2C5XMS1-F1
#
_entry.id   AF-A0A2C5XMS1-F1
#
_cell.length_a   1.000
_cell.length_b   1.000
_cell.length_c   1.000
_cell.angle_alpha   90.00
_cell.angle_beta   90.00
_cell.angle_gamma   90.00
#
_symmetry.space_group_name_H-M   'P 1'
#
loop_
_entity.id
_entity.type
_entity.pdbx_description
1 polymer ?
#
loop_
_entity_poly.entity_id
_entity_poly.type
_entity_poly.pdbx_seq_one_letter_code
_entity_poly.pdbx_strand_id
1 'polypeptide(L)'
;MDLLGTQRLGDDAFSRTNGSYGNGPLGARIAHVLSASYSDTEFSQILQLLDESPLRNDAATRRQIRLQAERRVIDYNGAALDNFERVAQQLRRLNTIRERVNGLYHATRRNVAPAHERTQPHLEEAIALLQQRHRLQVKQRILAVVNQRFVMPEDHIVLLTSSAHQVDDAFFEVLDKVKQIRRDCELLLGFENQTLGSDLMEQTSANINLAFQKLHTWLQRQFKALNLESTQINSTVRCALRSLAERPSLFRSCLSLFGEARERTLSNAFHAALTGTTTSGISDLSVKPIDLGAHDSLRYVGDMLAWVHSATVSEREALEVLFLAEGQQLGQRFKTGHVKESWCRLTDSKGNDGHDCNNHLEGSTVFNPLVALNELVDQDIKGACQLLRQRVEQVIRSSEETIIAYKLAALIAFYRITFIKA
;
A
#
# COMPACT_ATOMS: atom_id res chain seq x y z
N MET A 1 59.67 20.08 -48.51
CA MET A 1 61.01 20.70 -48.32
C MET A 1 61.79 20.46 -49.60
N ASP A 2 61.30 21.05 -50.70
CA ASP A 2 62.09 21.22 -51.92
C ASP A 2 62.66 22.63 -51.83
N LEU A 3 63.98 22.73 -51.63
CA LEU A 3 64.73 23.96 -51.71
C LEU A 3 65.41 24.03 -53.08
N LEU A 4 64.92 25.00 -53.85
CA LEU A 4 65.52 25.56 -55.05
C LEU A 4 66.95 26.06 -54.82
N GLY A 5 67.74 26.01 -55.89
CA GLY A 5 68.99 26.78 -56.06
C GLY A 5 69.65 26.45 -57.40
N THR A 6 69.13 26.90 -58.54
CA THR A 6 69.48 28.14 -59.27
C THR A 6 70.95 28.29 -59.66
N GLN A 7 71.20 28.36 -60.98
CA GLN A 7 72.15 29.29 -61.65
C GLN A 7 72.07 29.04 -63.18
N ARG A 8 71.21 29.75 -63.92
CA ARG A 8 71.45 31.02 -64.65
C ARG A 8 72.61 30.98 -65.66
N LEU A 9 72.20 30.94 -66.94
CA LEU A 9 72.52 31.85 -68.05
C LEU A 9 73.96 32.37 -68.20
N GLY A 10 74.51 32.13 -69.40
CA GLY A 10 75.67 32.84 -69.93
C GLY A 10 75.88 32.49 -71.41
N ASP A 11 75.03 33.06 -72.28
CA ASP A 11 75.43 33.40 -73.64
C ASP A 11 76.57 34.43 -73.54
N ASP A 12 77.73 34.15 -74.14
CA ASP A 12 78.48 35.17 -74.90
C ASP A 12 79.72 34.60 -75.60
N ALA A 13 79.83 35.02 -76.86
CA ALA A 13 81.05 35.38 -77.58
C ALA A 13 81.85 34.32 -78.39
N PHE A 14 82.02 34.71 -79.67
CA PHE A 14 82.92 34.23 -80.73
C PHE A 14 82.54 32.94 -81.49
N SER A 15 81.75 33.06 -82.56
CA SER A 15 82.17 33.47 -83.92
C SER A 15 83.24 32.59 -84.60
N ARG A 16 82.75 31.85 -85.59
CA ARG A 16 83.36 31.57 -86.90
C ARG A 16 84.74 30.90 -86.91
N THR A 17 84.73 29.63 -87.29
CA THR A 17 85.33 29.24 -88.57
C THR A 17 84.36 28.33 -89.33
N ASN A 18 83.73 28.90 -90.36
CA ASN A 18 83.16 28.13 -91.46
C ASN A 18 84.29 27.29 -92.06
N GLY A 19 84.19 25.98 -91.91
CA GLY A 19 85.04 25.00 -92.59
C GLY A 19 84.14 24.03 -93.34
N SER A 20 83.91 24.31 -94.61
CA SER A 20 83.25 23.42 -95.56
C SER A 20 83.94 22.05 -95.57
N TYR A 21 83.26 21.02 -95.04
CA TYR A 21 83.47 19.62 -95.37
C TYR A 21 82.07 18.99 -95.33
N GLY A 22 81.39 18.81 -96.46
CA GLY A 22 81.72 17.72 -97.36
C GLY A 22 80.65 16.64 -97.19
N ASN A 23 79.87 16.44 -98.24
CA ASN A 23 78.81 15.45 -98.39
C ASN A 23 79.29 14.05 -97.95
N GLY A 24 79.01 13.63 -96.70
CA GLY A 24 79.60 12.42 -96.11
C GLY A 24 78.69 11.71 -95.07
N PRO A 25 78.85 10.38 -94.91
CA PRO A 25 77.91 9.51 -94.18
C PRO A 25 77.86 9.77 -92.66
N LEU A 26 78.86 10.43 -92.08
CA LEU A 26 78.89 10.79 -90.66
C LEU A 26 77.96 11.98 -90.35
N GLY A 27 77.92 13.00 -91.21
CA GLY A 27 77.05 14.15 -91.02
C GLY A 27 75.56 13.77 -91.06
N ALA A 28 75.19 12.88 -91.98
CA ALA A 28 73.84 12.33 -92.06
C ALA A 28 73.48 11.48 -90.82
N ARG A 29 74.42 10.70 -90.27
CA ARG A 29 74.20 9.91 -89.04
C ARG A 29 74.08 10.78 -87.80
N ILE A 30 74.88 11.84 -87.68
CA ILE A 30 74.79 12.76 -86.55
C ILE A 30 73.46 13.51 -86.58
N ALA A 31 73.02 13.99 -87.75
CA ALA A 31 71.70 14.60 -87.91
C ALA A 31 70.57 13.64 -87.53
N HIS A 32 70.67 12.36 -87.95
CA HIS A 32 69.67 11.34 -87.62
C HIS A 32 69.65 10.98 -86.13
N VAL A 33 70.81 10.89 -85.48
CA VAL A 33 70.90 10.59 -84.04
C VAL A 33 70.34 11.77 -83.23
N LEU A 34 70.64 13.01 -83.61
CA LEU A 34 70.11 14.20 -82.95
C LEU A 34 68.59 14.36 -83.16
N SER A 35 68.07 14.02 -84.33
CA SER A 35 66.61 14.04 -84.55
C SER A 35 65.89 12.94 -83.76
N ALA A 36 66.49 11.74 -83.66
CA ALA A 36 65.91 10.64 -82.89
C ALA A 36 66.01 10.89 -81.36
N SER A 37 67.07 11.55 -80.88
CA SER A 37 67.24 11.87 -79.46
C SER A 37 66.26 12.91 -78.93
N TYR A 38 65.63 13.70 -79.81
CA TYR A 38 64.58 14.65 -79.41
C TYR A 38 63.21 14.01 -79.21
N SER A 39 62.96 12.85 -79.84
CA SER A 39 61.65 12.17 -79.77
C SER A 39 61.53 11.11 -78.68
N ASP A 40 62.64 10.56 -78.19
CA ASP A 40 62.62 9.38 -77.33
C ASP A 40 63.37 9.63 -76.00
N THR A 41 62.61 9.78 -74.90
CA THR A 41 63.15 10.07 -73.57
C THR A 41 63.89 8.87 -72.97
N GLU A 42 63.47 7.64 -73.30
CA GLU A 42 64.18 6.42 -72.90
C GLU A 42 65.55 6.37 -73.57
N PHE A 43 65.61 6.75 -74.84
CA PHE A 43 66.87 6.85 -75.58
C PHE A 43 67.81 7.91 -74.97
N SER A 44 67.29 9.07 -74.55
CA SER A 44 68.09 10.10 -73.86
C SER A 44 68.65 9.61 -72.51
N GLN A 45 67.86 8.88 -71.73
CA GLN A 45 68.30 8.28 -70.46
C GLN A 45 69.33 7.17 -70.68
N ILE A 46 69.15 6.35 -71.73
CA ILE A 46 70.15 5.34 -72.12
C ILE A 46 71.45 6.01 -72.53
N LEU A 47 71.41 7.14 -73.25
CA LEU A 47 72.60 7.91 -73.59
C LEU A 47 73.28 8.50 -72.34
N GLN A 48 72.53 9.00 -71.35
CA GLN A 48 73.08 9.45 -70.07
C GLN A 48 73.74 8.31 -69.28
N LEU A 49 73.09 7.15 -69.19
CA LEU A 49 73.65 5.95 -68.54
C LEU A 49 74.89 5.41 -69.27
N LEU A 50 74.96 5.61 -70.59
CA LEU A 50 76.13 5.26 -71.40
C LEU A 50 77.27 6.26 -71.20
N ASP A 51 76.95 7.55 -71.05
CA ASP A 51 77.90 8.65 -70.81
C ASP A 51 78.56 8.56 -69.41
N GLU A 52 77.79 8.15 -68.41
CA GLU A 52 78.31 7.82 -67.07
C GLU A 52 79.27 6.62 -67.07
N SER A 53 79.30 5.83 -68.15
CA SER A 53 80.19 4.70 -68.28
C SER A 53 81.48 5.07 -69.04
N PRO A 54 82.69 4.85 -68.47
CA PRO A 54 83.95 5.23 -69.11
C PRO A 54 84.30 4.26 -70.25
N LEU A 55 83.65 4.42 -71.40
CA LEU A 55 83.89 3.60 -72.59
C LEU A 55 84.95 4.26 -73.48
N ARG A 56 86.16 3.66 -73.52
CA ARG A 56 87.17 4.01 -74.52
C ARG A 56 86.77 3.46 -75.90
N ASN A 57 86.91 4.26 -76.94
CA ASN A 57 86.47 3.92 -78.30
C ASN A 57 87.51 3.09 -79.07
N ASP A 58 87.61 1.81 -78.74
CA ASP A 58 88.42 0.82 -79.45
C ASP A 58 87.53 -0.13 -80.27
N ALA A 59 88.07 -0.72 -81.34
CA ALA A 59 87.34 -1.68 -82.16
C ALA A 59 86.86 -2.92 -81.36
N ALA A 60 87.58 -3.27 -80.30
CA ALA A 60 87.21 -4.34 -79.36
C ALA A 60 86.06 -3.93 -78.43
N THR A 61 86.05 -2.69 -77.90
CA THR A 61 84.98 -2.21 -77.01
C THR A 61 83.67 -2.06 -77.76
N ARG A 62 83.67 -1.64 -79.04
CA ARG A 62 82.43 -1.60 -79.85
C ARG A 62 81.73 -2.95 -80.00
N ARG A 63 82.49 -4.05 -80.09
CA ARG A 63 81.92 -5.42 -80.12
C ARG A 63 81.49 -5.89 -78.73
N GLN A 64 82.16 -5.41 -77.69
CA GLN A 64 81.96 -5.85 -76.32
C GLN A 64 80.92 -5.03 -75.54
N ILE A 65 80.57 -3.82 -75.98
CA ILE A 65 79.53 -2.97 -75.35
C ILE A 65 78.17 -3.66 -75.37
N ARG A 66 77.79 -4.31 -76.47
CA ARG A 66 76.54 -5.08 -76.54
C ARG A 66 76.55 -6.25 -75.55
N LEU A 67 77.64 -7.01 -75.53
CA LEU A 67 77.85 -8.12 -74.57
C LEU A 67 77.88 -7.63 -73.12
N GLN A 68 78.44 -6.44 -72.85
CA GLN A 68 78.48 -5.83 -71.52
C GLN A 68 77.12 -5.28 -71.10
N ALA A 69 76.35 -4.70 -72.01
CA ALA A 69 74.99 -4.26 -71.75
C ALA A 69 74.07 -5.46 -71.47
N GLU A 70 74.13 -6.51 -72.29
CA GLU A 70 73.42 -7.77 -72.07
C GLU A 70 73.82 -8.40 -70.72
N ARG A 71 75.13 -8.41 -70.39
CA ARG A 71 75.61 -8.87 -69.08
C ARG A 71 75.09 -8.02 -67.93
N ARG A 72 75.10 -6.69 -68.02
CA ARG A 72 74.58 -5.79 -66.97
C ARG A 72 73.09 -5.97 -66.74
N VAL A 73 72.31 -6.17 -67.80
CA VAL A 73 70.88 -6.48 -67.69
C VAL A 73 70.68 -7.83 -66.99
N ILE A 74 71.49 -8.84 -67.32
CA ILE A 74 71.47 -10.13 -66.62
C ILE A 74 71.86 -9.98 -65.15
N ASP A 75 72.90 -9.19 -64.83
CA ASP A 75 73.37 -8.96 -63.47
C ASP A 75 72.31 -8.20 -62.64
N TYR A 76 71.67 -7.18 -63.21
CA TYR A 76 70.60 -6.43 -62.55
C TYR A 76 69.34 -7.28 -62.36
N ASN A 77 68.93 -8.03 -63.39
CA ASN A 77 67.81 -8.96 -63.28
C ASN A 77 68.11 -10.08 -62.28
N GLY A 78 69.37 -10.54 -62.19
CA GLY A 78 69.83 -11.47 -61.16
C GLY A 78 69.69 -10.90 -59.76
N ALA A 79 70.17 -9.67 -59.53
CA ALA A 79 70.03 -9.00 -58.23
C ALA A 79 68.55 -8.73 -57.87
N ALA A 80 67.71 -8.41 -58.85
CA ALA A 80 66.27 -8.26 -58.65
C ALA A 80 65.62 -9.60 -58.28
N LEU A 81 65.96 -10.69 -58.98
CA LEU A 81 65.49 -12.03 -58.68
C LEU A 81 65.90 -12.48 -57.27
N ASP A 82 67.13 -12.20 -56.83
CA ASP A 82 67.58 -12.51 -55.47
C ASP A 82 66.77 -11.76 -54.41
N ASN A 83 66.45 -10.49 -54.66
CA ASN A 83 65.60 -9.70 -53.77
C ASN A 83 64.15 -10.22 -53.75
N PHE A 84 63.59 -10.56 -54.91
CA PHE A 84 62.27 -11.18 -55.01
C PHE A 84 62.23 -12.56 -54.37
N GLU A 85 63.33 -13.32 -54.41
CA GLU A 85 63.43 -14.61 -53.74
C GLU A 85 63.32 -14.44 -52.22
N ARG A 86 64.01 -13.45 -51.64
CA ARG A 86 63.91 -13.14 -50.20
C ARG A 86 62.48 -12.77 -49.80
N VAL A 87 61.80 -11.96 -50.61
CA VAL A 87 60.40 -11.58 -50.38
C VAL A 87 59.47 -12.79 -50.51
N ALA A 88 59.67 -13.64 -51.51
CA ALA A 88 58.92 -14.88 -51.69
C ALA A 88 59.12 -15.85 -50.52
N GLN A 89 60.34 -15.96 -49.99
CA GLN A 89 60.64 -16.76 -48.79
C GLN A 89 59.93 -16.19 -47.54
N GLN A 90 59.88 -14.87 -47.37
CA GLN A 90 59.12 -14.24 -46.28
C GLN A 90 57.61 -14.50 -46.41
N LEU A 91 57.05 -14.38 -47.61
CA LEU A 91 55.65 -14.73 -47.89
C LEU A 91 55.35 -16.21 -47.60
N ARG A 92 56.26 -17.12 -47.94
CA ARG A 92 56.13 -18.54 -47.59
C ARG A 92 56.12 -18.74 -46.08
N ARG A 93 57.01 -18.07 -45.33
CA ARG A 93 57.01 -18.11 -43.86
C ARG A 93 55.73 -17.53 -43.25
N LEU A 94 55.20 -16.47 -43.82
CA LEU A 94 53.95 -15.88 -43.36
C LEU A 94 52.77 -16.83 -43.64
N ASN A 95 52.76 -17.49 -44.79
CA ASN A 95 51.75 -18.51 -45.09
C ASN A 95 51.81 -19.71 -44.14
N THR A 96 53.01 -20.20 -43.79
CA THR A 96 53.11 -21.29 -42.80
C THR A 96 52.70 -20.85 -41.40
N ILE A 97 52.99 -19.61 -40.99
CA ILE A 97 52.51 -19.05 -39.73
C ILE A 97 50.97 -18.92 -39.77
N ARG A 98 50.40 -18.42 -40.86
CA ARG A 98 48.96 -18.30 -41.06
C ARG A 98 48.29 -19.67 -40.96
N GLU A 99 48.83 -20.69 -41.62
CA GLU A 99 48.34 -22.07 -41.55
C GLU A 99 48.43 -22.62 -40.13
N ARG A 100 49.52 -22.35 -39.40
CA ARG A 100 49.67 -22.75 -38.00
C ARG A 100 48.66 -22.07 -37.08
N VAL A 101 48.47 -20.76 -37.22
CA VAL A 101 47.47 -20.00 -36.43
C VAL A 101 46.06 -20.48 -36.76
N ASN A 102 45.76 -20.72 -38.02
CA ASN A 102 44.46 -21.25 -38.42
C ASN A 102 44.25 -22.67 -37.88
N GLY A 103 45.30 -23.51 -37.89
CA GLY A 103 45.27 -24.83 -37.26
C GLY A 103 44.99 -24.76 -35.76
N LEU A 104 45.65 -23.85 -35.03
CA LEU A 104 45.39 -23.64 -33.60
C LEU A 104 43.98 -23.11 -33.32
N TYR A 105 43.48 -22.19 -34.15
CA TYR A 105 42.10 -21.70 -34.07
C TYR A 105 41.10 -22.84 -34.26
N HIS A 106 41.28 -23.68 -35.27
CA HIS A 106 40.42 -24.84 -35.50
C HIS A 106 40.52 -25.88 -34.38
N ALA A 107 41.71 -26.13 -33.82
CA ALA A 107 41.88 -27.03 -32.68
C ALA A 107 41.15 -26.51 -31.42
N THR A 108 41.28 -25.21 -31.14
CA THR A 108 40.60 -24.56 -30.01
C THR A 108 39.09 -24.59 -30.22
N ARG A 109 38.61 -24.26 -31.42
CA ARG A 109 37.19 -24.29 -31.78
C ARG A 109 36.60 -25.70 -31.71
N ARG A 110 37.35 -26.72 -32.13
CA ARG A 110 36.94 -28.14 -31.99
C ARG A 110 36.76 -28.58 -30.54
N ASN A 111 37.51 -28.01 -29.60
CA ASN A 111 37.39 -28.34 -28.18
C ASN A 111 36.31 -27.49 -27.48
N VAL A 112 36.19 -26.22 -27.85
CA VAL A 112 35.24 -25.28 -27.23
C VAL A 112 33.81 -25.49 -27.71
N ALA A 113 33.58 -25.79 -28.99
CA ALA A 113 32.23 -26.04 -29.52
C ALA A 113 31.47 -27.18 -28.80
N PRO A 114 32.03 -28.39 -28.63
CA PRO A 114 31.33 -29.47 -27.93
C PRO A 114 31.20 -29.20 -26.43
N ALA A 115 32.15 -28.49 -25.81
CA ALA A 115 32.00 -28.06 -24.42
C ALA A 115 30.83 -27.08 -24.29
N HIS A 116 30.71 -26.13 -25.22
CA HIS A 116 29.61 -25.17 -25.27
C HIS A 116 28.25 -25.87 -25.48
N GLU A 117 28.14 -26.76 -26.47
CA GLU A 117 26.94 -27.55 -26.74
C GLU A 117 26.53 -28.42 -25.54
N ARG A 118 27.49 -28.97 -24.78
CA ARG A 118 27.19 -29.72 -23.55
C ARG A 118 26.74 -28.80 -22.41
N THR A 119 27.32 -27.61 -22.28
CA THR A 119 26.96 -26.68 -21.20
C THR A 119 25.66 -25.91 -21.44
N GLN A 120 25.29 -25.67 -22.70
CA GLN A 120 24.09 -24.93 -23.06
C GLN A 120 22.80 -25.47 -22.42
N PRO A 121 22.46 -26.78 -22.50
CA PRO A 121 21.25 -27.30 -21.87
C PRO A 121 21.27 -27.15 -20.34
N HIS A 122 22.43 -27.30 -19.71
CA HIS A 122 22.56 -27.07 -18.26
C HIS A 122 22.38 -25.60 -17.88
N LEU A 123 22.79 -24.68 -18.75
CA LEU A 123 22.61 -23.24 -18.54
C LEU A 123 21.14 -22.85 -18.73
N GLU A 124 20.47 -23.41 -19.73
CA GLU A 124 19.02 -23.28 -19.93
C GLU A 124 18.23 -23.85 -18.75
N GLU A 125 18.61 -25.03 -18.24
CA GLU A 125 18.02 -25.64 -17.05
C GLU A 125 18.25 -24.77 -15.79
N ALA A 126 19.46 -24.24 -15.61
CA ALA A 126 19.76 -23.34 -14.50
C ALA A 126 18.93 -22.05 -14.55
N ILE A 127 18.73 -21.46 -15.74
CA ILE A 127 17.85 -20.29 -15.92
C ILE A 127 16.41 -20.66 -15.58
N ALA A 128 15.90 -21.81 -16.04
CA ALA A 128 14.55 -22.27 -15.72
C ALA A 128 14.36 -22.47 -14.21
N LEU A 129 15.33 -23.10 -13.53
CA LEU A 129 15.32 -23.28 -12.08
C LEU A 129 15.36 -21.95 -11.32
N LEU A 130 16.15 -20.98 -11.77
CA LEU A 130 16.20 -19.64 -11.16
C LEU A 130 14.86 -18.90 -11.33
N GLN A 131 14.22 -19.01 -12.49
CA GLN A 131 12.88 -18.45 -12.72
C GLN A 131 11.83 -19.13 -11.83
N GLN A 132 11.89 -20.46 -11.69
CA GLN A 132 11.01 -21.20 -10.80
C GLN A 132 11.23 -20.79 -9.33
N ARG A 133 12.48 -20.65 -8.88
CA ARG A 133 12.80 -20.15 -7.54
C ARG A 133 12.20 -18.77 -7.31
N HIS A 134 12.32 -17.87 -8.29
CA HIS A 134 11.74 -16.54 -8.18
C HIS A 134 10.21 -16.58 -8.07
N ARG A 135 9.54 -17.39 -8.90
CA ARG A 135 8.08 -17.60 -8.81
C ARG A 135 7.66 -18.16 -7.44
N LEU A 136 8.42 -19.11 -6.89
CA LEU A 136 8.17 -19.66 -5.55
C LEU A 136 8.36 -18.62 -4.45
N GLN A 137 9.38 -17.77 -4.53
CA GLN A 137 9.59 -16.68 -3.57
C GLN A 137 8.46 -15.66 -3.59
N VAL A 138 7.96 -15.30 -4.78
CA VAL A 138 6.80 -14.41 -4.90
C VAL A 138 5.56 -15.06 -4.29
N LYS A 139 5.29 -16.34 -4.60
CA LYS A 139 4.17 -17.09 -4.00
C LYS A 139 4.30 -17.18 -2.47
N GLN A 140 5.50 -17.39 -1.94
CA GLN A 140 5.74 -17.44 -0.50
C GLN A 140 5.47 -16.08 0.18
N ARG A 141 5.88 -14.97 -0.45
CA ARG A 141 5.56 -13.62 0.05
C ARG A 141 4.06 -13.34 0.03
N ILE A 142 3.38 -13.72 -1.05
CA ILE A 142 1.92 -13.57 -1.15
C ILE A 142 1.23 -14.42 -0.07
N LEU A 143 1.64 -15.68 0.11
CA LEU A 143 1.11 -16.56 1.14
C LEU A 143 1.31 -15.96 2.55
N ALA A 144 2.48 -15.36 2.82
CA ALA A 144 2.73 -14.71 4.11
C ALA A 144 1.78 -13.53 4.36
N VAL A 145 1.57 -12.69 3.34
CA VAL A 145 0.63 -11.55 3.44
C VAL A 145 -0.81 -12.05 3.59
N VAL A 146 -1.20 -13.08 2.83
CA VAL A 146 -2.52 -13.70 2.93
C VAL A 146 -2.75 -14.29 4.32
N ASN A 147 -1.78 -15.03 4.86
CA ASN A 147 -1.89 -15.57 6.21
C ASN A 147 -2.03 -14.47 7.27
N GLN A 148 -1.27 -13.37 7.16
CA GLN A 148 -1.39 -12.24 8.11
C GLN A 148 -2.73 -11.50 8.00
N ARG A 149 -3.29 -11.40 6.79
CA ARG A 149 -4.54 -10.67 6.52
C ARG A 149 -5.80 -11.48 6.79
N PHE A 150 -5.74 -12.79 6.54
CA PHE A 150 -6.93 -13.63 6.44
C PHE A 150 -7.00 -14.70 7.52
N VAL A 151 -5.85 -15.21 8.00
CA VAL A 151 -5.87 -16.23 9.05
C VAL A 151 -5.89 -15.55 10.41
N MET A 152 -6.96 -15.82 11.16
CA MET A 152 -7.06 -15.33 12.53
C MET A 152 -6.09 -16.12 13.44
N PRO A 153 -5.19 -15.45 14.19
CA PRO A 153 -4.40 -16.08 15.24
C PRO A 153 -5.29 -16.77 16.27
N GLU A 154 -4.88 -17.95 16.73
CA GLU A 154 -5.60 -18.70 17.77
C GLU A 154 -5.79 -17.86 19.05
N ASP A 155 -4.83 -17.00 19.38
CA ASP A 155 -4.92 -16.05 20.51
C ASP A 155 -6.12 -15.10 20.39
N HIS A 156 -6.42 -14.62 19.17
CA HIS A 156 -7.58 -13.75 18.92
C HIS A 156 -8.89 -14.53 19.04
N ILE A 157 -8.92 -15.79 18.62
CA ILE A 157 -10.08 -16.67 18.78
C ILE A 157 -10.33 -16.94 20.27
N VAL A 158 -9.28 -17.19 21.05
CA VAL A 158 -9.39 -17.40 22.51
C VAL A 158 -9.88 -16.13 23.21
N LEU A 159 -9.38 -14.95 22.83
CA LEU A 159 -9.84 -13.68 23.40
C LEU A 159 -11.35 -13.44 23.15
N LEU A 160 -11.83 -13.80 21.96
CA LEU A 160 -13.23 -13.63 21.56
C LEU A 160 -14.16 -14.70 22.15
N THR A 161 -13.69 -15.94 22.26
CA THR A 161 -14.52 -17.10 22.60
C THR A 161 -14.47 -17.45 24.09
N SER A 162 -13.34 -17.20 24.76
CA SER A 162 -13.18 -17.53 26.17
C SER A 162 -14.01 -16.59 27.04
N SER A 163 -14.92 -17.16 27.83
CA SER A 163 -15.75 -16.45 28.81
C SER A 163 -14.96 -15.97 30.06
N ALA A 164 -13.69 -16.36 30.17
CA ALA A 164 -12.82 -16.06 31.31
C ALA A 164 -12.12 -14.68 31.22
N HIS A 165 -11.93 -14.16 30.00
CA HIS A 165 -11.29 -12.85 29.80
C HIS A 165 -12.33 -11.73 29.81
N GLN A 166 -12.06 -10.69 30.61
CA GLN A 166 -12.92 -9.50 30.70
C GLN A 166 -12.95 -8.74 29.36
N VAL A 167 -14.05 -8.02 29.14
CA VAL A 167 -14.23 -7.21 27.92
C VAL A 167 -13.47 -5.90 28.13
N ASP A 168 -12.22 -5.91 27.69
CA ASP A 168 -11.29 -4.77 27.76
C ASP A 168 -11.16 -4.09 26.38
N ASP A 169 -10.44 -2.97 26.30
CA ASP A 169 -10.16 -2.26 25.05
C ASP A 169 -9.52 -3.18 23.99
N ALA A 170 -8.68 -4.13 24.41
CA ALA A 170 -8.08 -5.15 23.54
C ALA A 170 -9.13 -6.06 22.88
N PHE A 171 -10.26 -6.36 23.54
CA PHE A 171 -11.35 -7.13 22.93
C PHE A 171 -12.00 -6.34 21.78
N PHE A 172 -12.21 -5.04 21.97
CA PHE A 172 -12.79 -4.19 20.93
C PHE A 172 -11.85 -4.03 19.73
N GLU A 173 -10.55 -3.86 19.96
CA GLU A 173 -9.56 -3.83 18.87
C GLU A 173 -9.54 -5.14 18.07
N VAL A 174 -9.58 -6.28 18.75
CA VAL A 174 -9.62 -7.59 18.08
C VAL A 174 -10.93 -7.76 17.33
N LEU A 175 -12.08 -7.38 17.91
CA LEU A 175 -13.37 -7.43 17.25
C LEU A 175 -13.40 -6.58 15.96
N ASP A 176 -12.80 -5.39 15.98
CA ASP A 176 -12.70 -4.54 14.80
C ASP A 176 -11.76 -5.12 13.73
N LYS A 177 -10.63 -5.71 14.15
CA LYS A 177 -9.77 -6.50 13.25
C LYS A 177 -10.53 -7.66 12.62
N VAL A 178 -11.32 -8.41 13.37
CA VAL A 178 -12.14 -9.51 12.83
C VAL A 178 -13.19 -9.00 11.83
N LYS A 179 -13.82 -7.85 12.10
CA LYS A 179 -14.73 -7.21 11.14
C LYS A 179 -14.00 -6.75 9.87
N GLN A 180 -12.75 -6.28 9.98
CA GLN A 180 -11.92 -5.95 8.82
C GLN A 180 -11.58 -7.19 8.01
N ILE A 181 -11.14 -8.28 8.66
CA ILE A 181 -10.88 -9.58 8.01
C ILE A 181 -12.11 -10.05 7.26
N ARG A 182 -13.31 -9.96 7.86
CA ARG A 182 -14.56 -10.31 7.19
C ARG A 182 -14.78 -9.54 5.89
N ARG A 183 -14.56 -8.22 5.91
CA ARG A 183 -14.69 -7.35 4.72
C ARG A 183 -13.63 -7.69 3.67
N ASP A 184 -12.40 -7.97 4.10
CA ASP A 184 -11.34 -8.40 3.19
C ASP A 184 -11.72 -9.76 2.55
N CYS A 185 -12.41 -10.66 3.26
CA CYS A 185 -12.91 -11.93 2.70
C CYS A 185 -14.01 -11.72 1.64
N GLU A 186 -14.79 -10.64 1.71
CA GLU A 186 -15.74 -10.26 0.64
C GLU A 186 -15.01 -10.01 -0.68
N LEU A 187 -13.80 -9.44 -0.62
CA LEU A 187 -12.96 -9.26 -1.81
C LEU A 187 -12.46 -10.59 -2.36
N LEU A 188 -12.14 -11.58 -1.50
CA LEU A 188 -11.72 -12.91 -1.92
C LEU A 188 -12.83 -13.70 -2.64
N LEU A 189 -14.09 -13.47 -2.27
CA LEU A 189 -15.27 -14.08 -2.91
C LEU A 189 -15.50 -13.58 -4.35
N GLY A 190 -14.92 -12.44 -4.72
CA GLY A 190 -14.92 -11.93 -6.09
C GLY A 190 -14.00 -12.68 -7.05
N PHE A 191 -13.15 -13.59 -6.57
CA PHE A 191 -12.23 -14.39 -7.38
C PHE A 191 -12.77 -15.80 -7.67
N GLU A 192 -12.21 -16.46 -8.68
CA GLU A 192 -12.69 -17.75 -9.23
C GLU A 192 -12.64 -18.93 -8.22
N ASN A 193 -11.85 -18.83 -7.14
CA ASN A 193 -11.74 -19.85 -6.09
C ASN A 193 -12.51 -19.44 -4.82
N GLN A 194 -13.83 -19.58 -4.86
CA GLN A 194 -14.74 -19.11 -3.81
C GLN A 194 -14.72 -19.96 -2.52
N THR A 195 -14.20 -21.19 -2.55
CA THR A 195 -14.30 -22.14 -1.43
C THR A 195 -13.51 -21.71 -0.19
N LEU A 196 -12.30 -21.18 -0.37
CA LEU A 196 -11.50 -20.65 0.74
C LEU A 196 -12.13 -19.37 1.31
N GLY A 197 -12.61 -18.49 0.42
CA GLY A 197 -13.29 -17.26 0.83
C GLY A 197 -14.57 -17.55 1.61
N SER A 198 -15.36 -18.55 1.20
CA SER A 198 -16.59 -18.95 1.88
C SER A 198 -16.34 -19.60 3.23
N ASP A 199 -15.38 -20.53 3.34
CA ASP A 199 -15.04 -21.19 4.61
C ASP A 199 -14.51 -20.17 5.62
N LEU A 200 -13.59 -19.30 5.19
CA LEU A 200 -13.07 -18.26 6.07
C LEU A 200 -14.12 -17.24 6.47
N MET A 201 -15.03 -16.87 5.56
CA MET A 201 -16.16 -16.00 5.86
C MET A 201 -17.09 -16.64 6.90
N GLU A 202 -17.41 -17.93 6.74
CA GLU A 202 -18.24 -18.68 7.70
C GLU A 202 -17.58 -18.71 9.08
N GLN A 203 -16.30 -19.10 9.17
CA GLN A 203 -15.53 -19.11 10.42
C GLN A 203 -15.47 -17.73 11.08
N THR A 204 -15.18 -16.68 10.29
CA THR A 204 -15.13 -15.30 10.78
C THR A 204 -16.50 -14.83 11.28
N SER A 205 -17.57 -15.18 10.57
CA SER A 205 -18.95 -14.85 10.97
C SER A 205 -19.36 -15.56 12.26
N ALA A 206 -18.97 -16.83 12.42
CA ALA A 206 -19.21 -17.60 13.65
C ALA A 206 -18.48 -16.99 14.84
N ASN A 207 -17.21 -16.60 14.67
CA ASN A 207 -16.43 -15.92 15.70
C ASN A 207 -17.02 -14.56 16.08
N ILE A 208 -17.52 -13.78 15.11
CA ILE A 208 -18.24 -12.53 15.37
C ILE A 208 -19.52 -12.80 16.18
N ASN A 209 -20.28 -13.84 15.83
CA ASN A 209 -21.49 -14.22 16.57
C ASN A 209 -21.18 -14.58 18.03
N LEU A 210 -20.15 -15.39 18.26
CA LEU A 210 -19.68 -15.76 19.60
C LEU A 210 -19.20 -14.53 20.38
N ALA A 211 -18.47 -13.62 19.74
CA ALA A 211 -18.02 -12.37 20.36
C ALA A 211 -19.21 -11.50 20.80
N PHE A 212 -20.24 -11.36 19.95
CA PHE A 212 -21.46 -10.62 20.32
C PHE A 212 -22.27 -11.31 21.42
N GLN A 213 -22.31 -12.64 21.45
CA GLN A 213 -22.93 -13.39 22.55
C GLN A 213 -22.18 -13.16 23.86
N LYS A 214 -20.84 -13.24 23.85
CA LYS A 214 -20.00 -12.92 25.00
C LYS A 214 -20.22 -11.49 25.47
N LEU A 215 -20.26 -10.52 24.55
CA LEU A 215 -20.53 -9.11 24.84
C LEU A 215 -21.92 -8.94 25.49
N HIS A 216 -22.95 -9.60 24.96
CA HIS A 216 -24.30 -9.58 25.52
C HIS A 216 -24.33 -10.15 26.94
N THR A 217 -23.72 -11.32 27.18
CA THR A 217 -23.66 -11.92 28.53
C THR A 217 -22.86 -11.08 29.51
N TRP A 218 -21.73 -10.50 29.07
CA TRP A 218 -20.95 -9.58 29.90
C TRP A 218 -21.76 -8.33 30.26
N LEU A 219 -22.41 -7.71 29.27
CA LEU A 219 -23.24 -6.52 29.46
C LEU A 219 -24.42 -6.81 30.41
N GLN A 220 -25.05 -7.98 30.29
CA GLN A 220 -26.11 -8.41 31.21
C GLN A 220 -25.59 -8.58 32.65
N ARG A 221 -24.36 -9.07 32.84
CA ARG A 221 -23.74 -9.14 34.18
C ARG A 221 -23.42 -7.75 34.71
N GLN A 222 -22.87 -6.87 33.88
CA GLN A 222 -22.59 -5.49 34.26
C GLN A 222 -23.86 -4.76 34.66
N PHE A 223 -24.97 -4.88 33.90
CA PHE A 223 -26.24 -4.25 34.25
C PHE A 223 -26.84 -4.73 35.58
N LYS A 224 -26.60 -5.98 35.98
CA LYS A 224 -27.00 -6.49 37.30
C LYS A 224 -26.10 -6.00 38.43
N ALA A 225 -24.84 -5.68 38.13
CA ALA A 225 -23.83 -5.23 39.09
C ALA A 225 -23.60 -3.70 39.07
N LEU A 226 -24.33 -2.97 38.20
CA LEU A 226 -24.00 -1.59 37.86
C LEU A 226 -24.42 -0.64 38.98
N ASN A 227 -23.41 -0.13 39.68
CA ASN A 227 -23.51 1.09 40.45
C ASN A 227 -23.05 2.24 39.54
N LEU A 228 -23.96 3.16 39.22
CA LEU A 228 -23.70 4.24 38.25
C LEU A 228 -22.61 5.22 38.69
N GLU A 229 -22.20 5.13 39.95
CA GLU A 229 -21.14 5.96 40.54
C GLU A 229 -19.73 5.64 39.99
N SER A 230 -19.51 4.44 39.43
CA SER A 230 -18.21 4.07 38.88
C SER A 230 -18.01 4.56 37.44
N THR A 231 -17.27 5.66 37.27
CA THR A 231 -17.07 6.34 35.98
C THR A 231 -16.38 5.47 34.91
N GLN A 232 -15.52 4.53 35.30
CA GLN A 232 -14.78 3.64 34.39
C GLN A 232 -15.64 2.51 33.83
N ILE A 233 -16.58 1.98 34.62
CA ILE A 233 -17.54 0.97 34.12
C ILE A 233 -18.42 1.61 33.05
N ASN A 234 -18.73 2.89 33.20
CA ASN A 234 -19.56 3.62 32.24
C ASN A 234 -18.86 3.77 30.86
N SER A 235 -17.53 3.83 30.75
CA SER A 235 -16.87 3.95 29.42
C SER A 235 -16.81 2.64 28.65
N THR A 236 -16.50 1.51 29.30
CA THR A 236 -16.48 0.20 28.64
C THR A 236 -17.88 -0.27 28.27
N VAL A 237 -18.87 -0.01 29.13
CA VAL A 237 -20.30 -0.26 28.83
C VAL A 237 -20.78 0.58 27.65
N ARG A 238 -20.35 1.83 27.53
CA ARG A 238 -20.63 2.68 26.35
C ARG A 238 -20.05 2.09 25.06
N CYS A 239 -18.78 1.69 25.07
CA CYS A 239 -18.15 1.05 23.93
C CYS A 239 -18.85 -0.26 23.57
N ALA A 240 -19.26 -1.05 24.56
CA ALA A 240 -20.05 -2.27 24.38
C ALA A 240 -21.41 -1.99 23.74
N LEU A 241 -22.17 -1.02 24.26
CA LEU A 241 -23.46 -0.61 23.70
C LEU A 241 -23.33 -0.09 22.26
N ARG A 242 -22.26 0.68 21.98
CA ARG A 242 -21.96 1.17 20.64
C ARG A 242 -21.66 0.04 19.66
N SER A 243 -20.83 -0.91 20.05
CA SER A 243 -20.57 -2.07 19.20
C SER A 243 -21.82 -2.94 19.02
N LEU A 244 -22.69 -3.05 20.04
CA LEU A 244 -23.90 -3.86 19.98
C LEU A 244 -25.01 -3.21 19.13
N ALA A 245 -24.99 -1.88 18.96
CA ALA A 245 -25.93 -1.16 18.10
C ALA A 245 -25.89 -1.62 16.63
N GLU A 246 -24.79 -2.25 16.18
CA GLU A 246 -24.71 -2.91 14.87
C GLU A 246 -25.73 -4.05 14.69
N ARG A 247 -26.27 -4.59 15.79
CA ARG A 247 -27.30 -5.65 15.81
C ARG A 247 -28.51 -5.21 16.64
N PRO A 248 -29.55 -4.61 16.01
CA PRO A 248 -30.64 -3.97 16.74
C PRO A 248 -31.46 -4.93 17.63
N SER A 249 -31.54 -6.22 17.27
CA SER A 249 -32.24 -7.23 18.07
C SER A 249 -31.58 -7.49 19.42
N LEU A 250 -30.26 -7.69 19.43
CA LEU A 250 -29.48 -7.91 20.67
C LEU A 250 -29.45 -6.65 21.52
N PHE A 251 -29.32 -5.49 20.87
CA PHE A 251 -29.33 -4.20 21.54
C PHE A 251 -30.66 -3.92 22.25
N ARG A 252 -31.80 -4.16 21.59
CA ARG A 252 -33.13 -4.00 22.21
C ARG A 252 -33.34 -4.95 23.38
N SER A 253 -32.87 -6.20 23.28
CA SER A 253 -32.94 -7.15 24.40
C SER A 253 -32.12 -6.68 25.60
N CYS A 254 -30.89 -6.19 25.38
CA CYS A 254 -30.06 -5.59 26.43
C CYS A 254 -30.71 -4.38 27.09
N LEU A 255 -31.29 -3.46 26.32
CA LEU A 255 -32.00 -2.31 26.87
C LEU A 255 -33.22 -2.72 27.70
N SER A 256 -33.98 -3.72 27.26
CA SER A 256 -35.12 -4.21 28.04
C SER A 256 -34.70 -4.83 29.37
N LEU A 257 -33.60 -5.58 29.39
CA LEU A 257 -33.04 -6.16 30.61
C LEU A 257 -32.45 -5.11 31.55
N PHE A 258 -31.80 -4.09 30.98
CA PHE A 258 -31.33 -2.93 31.74
C PHE A 258 -32.50 -2.22 32.39
N GLY A 259 -33.53 -1.87 31.62
CA GLY A 259 -34.67 -1.14 32.17
C GLY A 259 -35.43 -1.94 33.22
N GLU A 260 -35.57 -3.26 33.05
CA GLU A 260 -36.18 -4.14 34.04
C GLU A 260 -35.32 -4.29 35.33
N ALA A 261 -34.00 -4.18 35.24
CA ALA A 261 -33.13 -4.18 36.43
C ALA A 261 -33.21 -2.84 37.18
N ARG A 262 -33.30 -1.73 36.44
CA ARG A 262 -33.40 -0.38 36.98
C ARG A 262 -34.78 -0.11 37.58
N GLU A 263 -35.86 -0.55 36.93
CA GLU A 263 -37.22 -0.52 37.48
C GLU A 263 -37.29 -1.22 38.84
N ARG A 264 -36.69 -2.40 38.97
CA ARG A 264 -36.61 -3.10 40.27
C ARG A 264 -35.82 -2.31 41.31
N THR A 265 -34.70 -1.72 40.90
CA THR A 265 -33.82 -0.94 41.80
C THR A 265 -34.52 0.31 42.31
N LEU A 266 -35.15 1.08 41.41
CA LEU A 266 -35.90 2.29 41.73
C LEU A 266 -37.16 1.97 42.54
N SER A 267 -37.88 0.91 42.21
CA SER A 267 -39.03 0.44 43.00
C SER A 267 -38.63 0.06 44.43
N ASN A 268 -37.52 -0.67 44.59
CA ASN A 268 -36.98 -1.01 45.90
C ASN A 268 -36.50 0.23 46.67
N ALA A 269 -35.85 1.18 45.99
CA ALA A 269 -35.43 2.45 46.58
C ALA A 269 -36.63 3.28 47.03
N PHE A 270 -37.71 3.31 46.25
CA PHE A 270 -38.95 3.98 46.63
C PHE A 270 -39.61 3.31 47.85
N HIS A 271 -39.68 1.97 47.86
CA HIS A 271 -40.20 1.22 49.00
C HIS A 271 -39.36 1.44 50.27
N ALA A 272 -38.03 1.52 50.13
CA ALA A 272 -37.13 1.83 51.22
C ALA A 272 -37.32 3.26 51.74
N ALA A 273 -37.55 4.24 50.85
CA ALA A 273 -37.86 5.62 51.24
C ALA A 273 -39.21 5.74 51.98
N LEU A 274 -40.20 4.94 51.60
CA LEU A 274 -41.51 4.89 52.27
C LEU A 274 -41.38 4.29 53.68
N THR A 275 -40.81 3.09 53.76
CA THR A 275 -40.85 2.25 54.98
C THR A 275 -39.66 2.50 55.92
N GLY A 276 -38.58 3.13 55.42
CA GLY A 276 -37.30 3.28 56.12
C GLY A 276 -36.53 1.96 56.31
N THR A 277 -37.00 0.89 55.67
CA THR A 277 -36.41 -0.44 55.73
C THR A 277 -35.91 -0.81 54.34
N THR A 278 -34.62 -1.14 54.24
CA THR A 278 -34.10 -1.78 53.04
C THR A 278 -34.57 -3.24 52.99
N THR A 279 -34.58 -3.85 51.80
CA THR A 279 -34.94 -5.27 51.61
C THR A 279 -34.07 -6.25 52.40
N SER A 280 -32.95 -5.78 52.98
CA SER A 280 -32.06 -6.52 53.88
C SER A 280 -32.42 -6.38 55.37
N GLY A 281 -33.51 -5.70 55.72
CA GLY A 281 -33.98 -5.54 57.11
C GLY A 281 -33.16 -4.56 57.96
N ILE A 282 -32.21 -3.84 57.36
CA ILE A 282 -31.39 -2.82 58.03
C ILE A 282 -32.12 -1.49 57.88
N SER A 283 -32.44 -0.87 59.02
CA SER A 283 -33.02 0.47 59.08
C SER A 283 -31.93 1.52 58.88
N ASP A 284 -31.85 2.08 57.67
CA ASP A 284 -31.05 3.27 57.45
C ASP A 284 -31.73 4.46 58.13
N LEU A 285 -31.28 4.77 59.35
CA LEU A 285 -31.73 5.90 60.19
C LEU A 285 -31.39 7.29 59.60
N SER A 286 -30.78 7.35 58.41
CA SER A 286 -30.31 8.61 57.79
C SER A 286 -31.41 9.40 57.09
N VAL A 287 -32.53 8.77 56.70
CA VAL A 287 -33.65 9.45 56.04
C VAL A 287 -34.92 9.12 56.82
N LYS A 288 -35.67 10.13 57.26
CA LYS A 288 -36.95 9.91 57.94
C LYS A 288 -37.91 9.20 56.97
N PRO A 289 -38.44 8.00 57.30
CA PRO A 289 -39.42 7.32 56.46
C PRO A 289 -40.58 8.24 56.10
N ILE A 290 -40.97 8.25 54.83
CA ILE A 290 -42.09 9.06 54.35
C ILE A 290 -43.40 8.62 55.03
N ASP A 291 -43.51 7.34 55.42
CA ASP A 291 -44.68 6.80 56.14
C ASP A 291 -44.91 7.42 57.53
N LEU A 292 -43.88 7.99 58.17
CA LEU A 292 -44.07 8.75 59.43
C LEU A 292 -44.94 10.00 59.22
N GLY A 293 -45.01 10.51 57.99
CA GLY A 293 -45.85 11.64 57.58
C GLY A 293 -47.30 11.27 57.22
N ALA A 294 -47.70 10.00 57.32
CA ALA A 294 -49.02 9.53 56.86
C ALA A 294 -50.24 10.18 57.55
N HIS A 295 -50.04 10.86 58.69
CA HIS A 295 -51.09 11.60 59.39
C HIS A 295 -51.49 12.89 58.66
N ASP A 296 -50.61 13.46 57.85
CA ASP A 296 -50.88 14.60 56.98
C ASP A 296 -50.89 14.14 55.53
N SER A 297 -52.09 13.85 55.01
CA SER A 297 -52.32 13.36 53.65
C SER A 297 -51.71 14.23 52.56
N LEU A 298 -51.68 15.56 52.75
CA LEU A 298 -51.13 16.48 51.74
C LEU A 298 -49.60 16.40 51.71
N ARG A 299 -48.97 16.39 52.88
CA ARG A 299 -47.52 16.26 53.00
C ARG A 299 -47.03 14.89 52.55
N TYR A 300 -47.73 13.82 52.94
CA TYR A 300 -47.39 12.45 52.54
C TYR A 300 -47.40 12.28 51.01
N VAL A 301 -48.46 12.76 50.33
CA VAL A 301 -48.51 12.72 48.85
C VAL A 301 -47.48 13.66 48.21
N GLY A 302 -47.22 14.83 48.83
CA GLY A 302 -46.19 15.76 48.38
C GLY A 302 -44.78 15.19 48.44
N ASP A 303 -44.41 14.54 49.54
CA ASP A 303 -43.10 13.93 49.76
C ASP A 303 -42.89 12.73 48.82
N MET A 304 -43.93 11.93 48.56
CA MET A 304 -43.88 10.86 47.55
C MET A 304 -43.68 11.39 46.13
N LEU A 305 -44.41 12.45 45.74
CA LEU A 305 -44.27 13.08 44.43
C LEU A 305 -42.91 13.76 44.26
N ALA A 306 -42.39 14.38 45.32
CA ALA A 306 -41.05 14.99 45.34
C ALA A 306 -39.96 13.92 45.18
N TRP A 307 -40.10 12.77 45.86
CA TRP A 307 -39.17 11.65 45.69
C TRP A 307 -39.17 11.15 44.25
N VAL A 308 -40.36 10.90 43.67
CA VAL A 308 -40.46 10.44 42.28
C VAL A 308 -39.85 11.46 41.34
N HIS A 309 -40.14 12.75 41.50
CA HIS A 309 -39.51 13.81 40.70
C HIS A 309 -37.98 13.86 40.83
N SER A 310 -37.46 13.73 42.05
CA SER A 310 -36.01 13.66 42.26
C SER A 310 -35.41 12.44 41.56
N ALA A 311 -36.07 11.28 41.67
CA ALA A 311 -35.65 10.03 41.05
C ALA A 311 -35.70 10.13 39.52
N THR A 312 -36.74 10.76 38.94
CA THR A 312 -36.87 10.93 37.49
C THR A 312 -35.76 11.81 36.93
N VAL A 313 -35.45 12.92 37.61
CA VAL A 313 -34.37 13.83 37.20
C VAL A 313 -33.02 13.11 37.34
N SER A 314 -32.77 12.44 38.46
CA SER A 314 -31.51 11.72 38.66
C SER A 314 -31.31 10.59 37.67
N GLU A 315 -32.36 9.85 37.30
CA GLU A 315 -32.27 8.75 36.33
C GLU A 315 -32.03 9.29 34.93
N ARG A 316 -32.76 10.34 34.54
CA ARG A 316 -32.53 11.03 33.26
C ARG A 316 -31.09 11.50 33.15
N GLU A 317 -30.55 12.17 34.18
CA GLU A 317 -29.15 12.59 34.21
C GLU A 317 -28.16 11.41 34.12
N ALA A 318 -28.42 10.33 34.85
CA ALA A 318 -27.60 9.12 34.83
C ALA A 318 -27.57 8.45 33.44
N LEU A 319 -28.73 8.32 32.80
CA LEU A 319 -28.84 7.75 31.46
C LEU A 319 -28.28 8.70 30.40
N GLU A 320 -28.43 10.01 30.55
CA GLU A 320 -27.76 10.98 29.70
C GLU A 320 -26.23 10.85 29.83
N VAL A 321 -25.70 10.69 31.04
CA VAL A 321 -24.28 10.42 31.24
C VAL A 321 -23.90 9.09 30.58
N LEU A 322 -24.71 8.03 30.70
CA LEU A 322 -24.42 6.74 30.07
C LEU A 322 -24.42 6.83 28.55
N PHE A 323 -25.39 7.48 27.91
CA PHE A 323 -25.53 7.45 26.44
C PHE A 323 -24.87 8.62 25.69
N LEU A 324 -24.63 9.76 26.35
CA LEU A 324 -24.28 11.03 25.68
C LEU A 324 -22.96 11.66 26.15
N ALA A 325 -22.28 11.08 27.16
CA ALA A 325 -21.01 11.62 27.63
C ALA A 325 -19.84 11.31 26.67
N GLU A 326 -19.73 12.10 25.60
CA GLU A 326 -18.46 12.49 24.98
C GLU A 326 -18.24 13.98 25.26
N GLY A 327 -17.53 14.28 26.35
CA GLY A 327 -16.63 15.44 26.43
C GLY A 327 -17.12 16.88 26.22
N GLN A 328 -18.42 17.22 26.24
CA GLN A 328 -18.85 18.64 26.18
C GLN A 328 -20.06 18.99 27.05
N GLN A 329 -19.95 20.13 27.71
CA GLN A 329 -20.73 20.59 28.86
C GLN A 329 -22.24 20.73 28.58
N LEU A 330 -23.04 20.41 29.62
CA LEU A 330 -24.51 20.38 29.68
C LEU A 330 -25.24 21.61 29.06
N GLY A 331 -24.59 22.79 29.00
CA GLY A 331 -25.24 24.06 28.65
C GLY A 331 -25.50 24.31 27.15
N GLN A 332 -24.82 23.63 26.22
CA GLN A 332 -24.99 23.87 24.77
C GLN A 332 -25.99 22.92 24.09
N ARG A 333 -26.53 21.92 24.79
CA ARG A 333 -27.30 20.80 24.20
C ARG A 333 -28.74 21.13 23.76
N PHE A 334 -29.33 22.21 24.25
CA PHE A 334 -30.73 22.55 23.92
C PHE A 334 -30.92 23.29 22.58
N LYS A 335 -29.84 23.68 21.88
CA LYS A 335 -29.95 24.56 20.69
C LYS A 335 -29.37 24.01 19.39
N THR A 336 -28.69 22.87 19.39
CA THR A 336 -28.03 22.37 18.19
C THR A 336 -28.33 20.89 18.00
N GLY A 337 -28.97 20.57 16.87
CA GLY A 337 -29.35 19.23 16.44
C GLY A 337 -28.18 18.29 16.12
N HIS A 338 -27.08 18.35 16.87
CA HIS A 338 -25.88 17.53 16.71
C HIS A 338 -25.96 16.16 17.41
N VAL A 339 -27.01 15.88 18.21
CA VAL A 339 -27.20 14.57 18.85
C VAL A 339 -27.42 13.45 17.82
N LYS A 340 -27.88 13.80 16.61
CA LYS A 340 -28.07 12.85 15.51
C LYS A 340 -26.73 12.31 14.95
N GLU A 341 -25.63 13.05 15.10
CA GLU A 341 -24.37 12.73 14.43
C GLU A 341 -23.44 11.79 15.22
N SER A 342 -23.59 11.70 16.55
CA SER A 342 -22.69 10.91 17.40
C SER A 342 -22.86 9.40 17.25
N TRP A 343 -24.04 8.95 16.81
CA TRP A 343 -24.33 7.54 16.52
C TRP A 343 -24.36 7.25 15.01
N CYS A 344 -24.62 8.26 14.16
CA CYS A 344 -24.67 8.10 12.71
C CYS A 344 -23.30 8.20 12.00
N ARG A 345 -22.25 8.82 12.60
CA ARG A 345 -20.96 8.97 11.90
C ARG A 345 -20.17 7.69 11.63
N LEU A 346 -20.52 6.56 12.25
CA LEU A 346 -19.87 5.28 11.94
C LEU A 346 -20.54 4.51 10.79
N THR A 347 -21.78 4.84 10.41
CA THR A 347 -22.45 4.20 9.26
C THR A 347 -22.08 4.87 7.93
N ASP A 348 -21.64 6.13 7.96
CA ASP A 348 -21.50 6.96 6.75
C ASP A 348 -20.05 7.17 6.27
N SER A 349 -19.04 6.56 6.91
CA SER A 349 -17.65 6.57 6.40
C SER A 349 -17.34 5.45 5.41
N LYS A 350 -18.31 5.06 4.57
CA LYS A 350 -18.07 4.27 3.37
C LYS A 350 -18.69 4.95 2.15
N GLY A 351 -17.83 5.34 1.21
CA GLY A 351 -18.20 5.57 -0.19
C GLY A 351 -18.22 7.04 -0.63
N ASN A 352 -17.05 7.59 -0.91
CA ASN A 352 -16.94 8.57 -1.98
C ASN A 352 -17.09 7.81 -3.30
N ASP A 353 -18.31 7.73 -3.82
CA ASP A 353 -18.58 7.49 -5.24
C ASP A 353 -19.82 8.30 -5.60
N GLY A 354 -19.60 9.30 -6.46
CA GLY A 354 -20.68 10.07 -7.05
C GLY A 354 -21.51 9.16 -7.96
N HIS A 355 -22.73 8.85 -7.54
CA HIS A 355 -23.76 8.47 -8.48
C HIS A 355 -25.12 9.01 -8.02
N ASP A 356 -25.69 9.86 -8.87
CA ASP A 356 -27.09 10.24 -8.86
C ASP A 356 -27.96 8.98 -8.95
N CYS A 357 -28.88 8.82 -7.99
CA CYS A 357 -30.13 8.11 -8.22
C CYS A 357 -31.21 8.59 -7.23
N ASN A 358 -32.13 9.39 -7.74
CA ASN A 358 -33.46 9.60 -7.20
C ASN A 358 -34.19 8.25 -6.97
N ASN A 359 -35.01 8.22 -5.92
CA ASN A 359 -35.93 7.14 -5.51
C ASN A 359 -35.31 5.87 -4.92
N HIS A 360 -35.11 5.88 -3.59
CA HIS A 360 -35.55 4.79 -2.72
C HIS A 360 -35.89 5.36 -1.33
N LEU A 361 -37.16 5.75 -1.19
CA LEU A 361 -37.79 6.10 0.08
C LEU A 361 -38.30 4.81 0.72
N GLU A 362 -37.53 4.20 1.62
CA GLU A 362 -38.04 3.27 2.63
C GLU A 362 -37.05 3.14 3.80
N GLY A 363 -37.31 3.93 4.85
CA GLY A 363 -37.18 3.49 6.25
C GLY A 363 -35.81 3.05 6.77
N SER A 364 -34.76 3.85 6.59
CA SER A 364 -33.60 3.76 7.50
C SER A 364 -34.09 3.99 8.94
N THR A 365 -34.12 2.92 9.74
CA THR A 365 -34.46 2.92 11.16
C THR A 365 -33.32 3.57 11.94
N VAL A 366 -33.15 4.87 11.73
CA VAL A 366 -32.20 5.67 12.48
C VAL A 366 -32.65 5.64 13.94
N PHE A 367 -31.95 4.85 14.75
CA PHE A 367 -32.15 4.78 16.18
C PHE A 367 -32.01 6.20 16.74
N ASN A 368 -33.12 6.81 17.14
CA ASN A 368 -33.11 8.14 17.75
C ASN A 368 -32.76 7.97 19.23
N PRO A 369 -31.53 8.30 19.65
CA PRO A 369 -31.08 8.02 21.02
C PRO A 369 -31.91 8.78 22.06
N LEU A 370 -32.45 9.95 21.71
CA LEU A 370 -33.30 10.75 22.61
C LEU A 370 -34.69 10.13 22.83
N VAL A 371 -35.29 9.53 21.81
CA VAL A 371 -36.60 8.87 21.94
C VAL A 371 -36.44 7.60 22.75
N ALA A 372 -35.42 6.79 22.44
CA ALA A 372 -35.11 5.59 23.20
C ALA A 372 -34.73 5.89 24.65
N LEU A 373 -34.06 7.02 24.92
CA LEU A 373 -33.76 7.47 26.28
C LEU A 373 -35.03 7.77 27.07
N ASN A 374 -35.97 8.52 26.48
CA ASN A 374 -37.24 8.85 27.14
C ASN A 374 -38.08 7.60 27.38
N GLU A 375 -38.16 6.69 26.40
CA GLU A 375 -38.84 5.40 26.57
C GLU A 375 -38.21 4.55 27.68
N LEU A 376 -36.89 4.62 27.84
CA LEU A 376 -36.16 3.91 28.88
C LEU A 376 -36.41 4.52 30.27
N VAL A 377 -36.36 5.85 30.39
CA VAL A 377 -36.73 6.57 31.62
C VAL A 377 -38.17 6.21 32.04
N ASP A 378 -39.11 6.26 31.09
CA ASP A 378 -40.51 5.88 31.34
C ASP A 378 -40.65 4.43 31.84
N GLN A 379 -39.85 3.51 31.27
CA GLN A 379 -39.82 2.12 31.70
C GLN A 379 -39.22 1.97 33.11
N ASP A 380 -38.14 2.68 33.42
CA ASP A 380 -37.40 2.59 34.68
C ASP A 380 -38.23 3.11 35.87
N ILE A 381 -39.01 4.17 35.67
CA ILE A 381 -39.82 4.78 36.74
C ILE A 381 -41.18 4.08 36.91
N LYS A 382 -41.61 3.27 35.92
CA LYS A 382 -42.93 2.63 35.89
C LYS A 382 -43.27 1.91 37.19
N GLY A 383 -42.34 1.16 37.76
CA GLY A 383 -42.51 0.43 39.02
C GLY A 383 -42.79 1.35 40.21
N ALA A 384 -42.02 2.43 40.36
CA ALA A 384 -42.22 3.44 41.40
C ALA A 384 -43.54 4.19 41.22
N CYS A 385 -43.91 4.54 39.98
CA CYS A 385 -45.18 5.18 39.65
C CYS A 385 -46.40 4.29 39.96
N GLN A 386 -46.30 2.97 39.77
CA GLN A 386 -47.36 2.05 40.16
C GLN A 386 -47.58 2.04 41.69
N LEU A 387 -46.49 1.99 42.47
CA LEU A 387 -46.57 2.05 43.93
C LEU A 387 -47.11 3.41 44.41
N LEU A 388 -46.64 4.51 43.81
CA LEU A 388 -47.16 5.86 44.07
C LEU A 388 -48.68 5.91 43.83
N ARG A 389 -49.14 5.40 42.69
CA ARG A 389 -50.57 5.39 42.34
C ARG A 389 -51.39 4.61 43.38
N GLN A 390 -50.94 3.43 43.78
CA GLN A 390 -51.64 2.62 44.79
C GLN A 390 -51.75 3.37 46.12
N ARG A 391 -50.68 4.02 46.57
CA ARG A 391 -50.66 4.80 47.82
C ARG A 391 -51.52 6.05 47.74
N VAL A 392 -51.47 6.80 46.64
CA VAL A 392 -52.31 7.99 46.44
C VAL A 392 -53.79 7.61 46.37
N GLU A 393 -54.15 6.53 45.66
CA GLU A 393 -55.52 6.01 45.66
C GLU A 393 -55.99 5.61 47.06
N GLN A 394 -55.12 4.99 47.87
CA GLN A 394 -55.42 4.66 49.26
C GLN A 394 -55.70 5.92 50.10
N VAL A 395 -54.86 6.96 49.97
CA VAL A 395 -55.03 8.24 50.67
C VAL A 395 -56.35 8.92 50.29
N ILE A 396 -56.70 8.92 49.00
CA ILE A 396 -57.95 9.49 48.49
C ILE A 396 -59.17 8.73 49.04
N ARG A 397 -59.09 7.40 49.14
CA ARG A 397 -60.18 6.58 49.71
C ARG A 397 -60.32 6.77 51.22
N SER A 398 -59.23 7.01 51.95
CA SER A 398 -59.25 7.27 53.39
C SER A 398 -59.58 8.71 53.77
N SER A 399 -59.44 9.66 52.85
CA SER A 399 -59.77 11.07 53.11
C SER A 399 -61.26 11.32 53.01
N GLU A 400 -61.91 11.54 54.15
CA GLU A 400 -63.34 11.90 54.21
C GLU A 400 -63.58 13.40 53.94
N GLU A 401 -62.53 14.24 54.02
CA GLU A 401 -62.63 15.70 53.88
C GLU A 401 -62.49 16.19 52.43
N THR A 402 -63.54 16.86 51.92
CA THR A 402 -63.59 17.42 50.55
C THR A 402 -62.51 18.49 50.28
N ILE A 403 -62.10 19.24 51.31
CA ILE A 403 -61.07 20.29 51.18
C ILE A 403 -59.70 19.68 50.90
N ILE A 404 -59.37 18.56 51.56
CA ILE A 404 -58.11 17.84 51.36
C ILE A 404 -58.08 17.24 49.95
N ALA A 405 -59.20 16.68 49.48
CA ALA A 405 -59.32 16.16 48.12
C ALA A 405 -59.06 17.24 47.04
N TYR A 406 -59.59 18.46 47.22
CA TYR A 406 -59.33 19.57 46.29
C TYR A 406 -57.86 20.02 46.31
N LYS A 407 -57.23 20.09 47.50
CA LYS A 407 -55.80 20.42 47.63
C LYS A 407 -54.90 19.34 47.01
N LEU A 408 -55.24 18.06 47.19
CA LEU A 408 -54.55 16.94 46.55
C LEU A 408 -54.67 16.99 45.03
N ALA A 409 -55.86 17.30 44.50
CA ALA A 409 -56.06 17.49 43.06
C ALA A 409 -55.20 18.63 42.49
N ALA A 410 -55.10 19.76 43.20
CA ALA A 410 -54.24 20.87 42.82
C ALA A 410 -52.75 20.49 42.85
N LEU A 411 -52.31 19.72 43.86
CA LEU A 411 -50.94 19.22 43.97
C LEU A 411 -50.59 18.27 42.81
N ILE A 412 -51.47 17.32 42.49
CA ILE A 412 -51.28 16.40 41.36
C ILE A 412 -51.24 17.17 40.04
N ALA A 413 -52.09 18.18 39.87
CA ALA A 413 -52.08 19.03 38.68
C ALA A 413 -50.77 19.81 38.54
N PHE A 414 -50.20 20.31 39.64
CA PHE A 414 -48.90 20.97 39.66
C PHE A 414 -47.80 20.01 39.20
N TYR A 415 -47.67 18.83 39.82
CA TYR A 415 -46.65 17.85 39.47
C TYR A 415 -46.81 17.31 38.04
N ARG A 416 -48.05 17.18 37.53
CA ARG A 416 -48.28 16.83 36.12
C ARG A 416 -47.60 17.82 35.18
N ILE A 417 -47.67 19.12 35.46
CA ILE A 417 -47.01 20.15 34.64
C ILE A 417 -45.48 20.05 34.78
N THR A 418 -44.99 19.73 35.98
CA THR A 418 -43.56 19.57 36.24
C THR A 418 -42.98 18.38 35.46
N PHE A 419 -43.64 17.22 35.46
CA PHE A 419 -43.19 16.02 34.72
C PHE A 419 -43.27 16.16 33.19
N ILE A 420 -44.13 17.04 32.66
CA ILE A 420 -44.18 17.33 31.21
C ILE A 420 -42.98 18.19 30.77
N LYS A 421 -42.42 18.99 31.70
CA LYS A 421 -41.28 19.88 31.43
C LYS A 421 -39.92 19.23 31.72
N ALA A 422 -39.90 18.26 32.63
CA ALA A 422 -38.74 17.45 32.98
C ALA A 422 -38.43 16.45 31.88
#